data_AF-A0A2N3GI08-F1
#
_entry.id   AF-A0A2N3GI08-F1
#
_cell.length_a   1.000
_cell.length_b   1.000
_cell.length_c   1.000
_cell.angle_alpha   90.00
_cell.angle_beta   90.00
_cell.angle_gamma   90.00
#
_symmetry.space_group_name_H-M   'P 1'
#
loop_
_entity.id
_entity.type
_entity.pdbx_description
1 polymer ?
#
loop_
_entity_poly.entity_id
_entity_poly.type
_entity_poly.pdbx_seq_one_letter_code
_entity_poly.pdbx_strand_id
1 'polypeptide(L)' 'MTKWEYVTVPLLVHVTKQILDNWGSEGWELVQVVPGPNADNLVAYLKRPVPNE' A
#
# COMPACT_ATOMS: atom_id res chain seq x y z
N MET A 1 -7.27 -18.65 11.95
CA MET A 1 -6.16 -18.07 11.15
C MET A 1 -6.64 -16.74 10.61
N THR A 2 -5.84 -15.67 10.70
CA THR A 2 -6.22 -14.33 10.22
C THR A 2 -6.37 -14.34 8.71
N LYS A 3 -7.50 -13.84 8.20
CA LYS A 3 -7.70 -13.59 6.77
C LYS A 3 -7.19 -12.20 6.43
N TRP A 4 -6.60 -12.04 5.26
CA TRP A 4 -6.00 -10.78 4.80
C TRP A 4 -6.64 -10.33 3.50
N GLU A 5 -6.89 -9.02 3.40
CA GLU A 5 -7.15 -8.35 2.13
C GLU A 5 -5.88 -7.63 1.66
N TYR A 6 -5.73 -7.47 0.34
CA TYR A 6 -4.56 -6.89 -0.29
C TYR A 6 -4.97 -5.84 -1.32
N VAL A 7 -4.16 -4.78 -1.43
CA VAL A 7 -4.36 -3.73 -2.43
C VAL A 7 -3.01 -3.29 -3.01
N THR A 8 -3.06 -2.82 -4.25
CA THR A 8 -1.93 -2.15 -4.92
C THR A 8 -2.28 -0.70 -5.17
N VAL A 9 -1.34 0.19 -4.87
CA VAL A 9 -1.56 1.64 -5.01
C VAL A 9 -0.38 2.29 -5.73
N PRO A 10 -0.62 3.19 -6.70
CA PRO A 10 0.44 3.95 -7.33
C PRO A 10 1.00 4.98 -6.34
N LEU A 11 2.33 5.11 -6.30
CA LEU A 11 3.03 6.13 -5.53
C LEU A 11 3.58 7.17 -6.49
N LEU A 12 3.22 8.42 -6.25
CA LEU A 12 3.82 9.57 -6.91
C LEU A 12 5.04 10.02 -6.09
N VAL A 13 6.22 10.00 -6.70
CA VAL A 13 7.52 10.21 -6.02
C VAL A 13 7.62 11.49 -5.17
N HIS A 14 6.89 12.54 -5.54
CA HIS A 14 6.89 13.83 -4.84
C HIS A 14 5.89 13.89 -3.65
N VAL A 15 4.99 12.91 -3.52
CA VAL A 15 3.98 12.84 -2.44
C VAL A 15 3.88 11.45 -1.81
N THR A 16 4.90 10.59 -1.99
CA THR A 16 4.93 9.20 -1.49
C THR A 16 4.54 9.10 -0.02
N LYS A 17 5.12 9.94 0.84
CA LYS A 17 4.81 9.94 2.28
C LYS A 17 3.32 10.15 2.54
N GLN A 18 2.73 11.20 1.94
CA GLN A 18 1.33 11.53 2.15
C GLN A 18 0.40 10.39 1.71
N ILE A 19 0.72 9.73 0.59
CA ILE A 19 -0.03 8.56 0.12
C ILE A 19 0.03 7.43 1.16
N LEU A 20 1.22 7.08 1.63
CA LEU A 20 1.41 6.00 2.61
C LEU A 20 0.75 6.33 3.96
N ASP A 21 0.86 7.57 4.43
CA ASP A 21 0.24 8.02 5.68
C ASP A 21 -1.30 7.89 5.62
N ASN A 22 -1.91 8.26 4.48
CA ASN A 22 -3.36 8.14 4.28
C ASN A 22 -3.82 6.67 4.38
N TRP A 23 -3.18 5.76 3.62
CA TRP A 23 -3.51 4.34 3.67
C TRP A 23 -3.22 3.72 5.04
N GLY A 24 -2.12 4.11 5.68
CA GLY A 24 -1.77 3.69 7.04
C GLY A 24 -2.83 4.10 8.07
N SER A 25 -3.41 5.30 7.93
CA SER A 25 -4.50 5.77 8.80
C SER A 25 -5.79 4.95 8.66
N GLU A 26 -6.00 4.31 7.51
CA GLU A 26 -7.11 3.39 7.24
C GLU A 26 -6.83 1.94 7.68
N GLY A 27 -5.69 1.72 8.35
CA GLY A 27 -5.29 0.44 8.91
C GLY A 27 -4.56 -0.49 7.93
N TRP A 28 -4.13 0.02 6.76
CA TRP A 28 -3.33 -0.76 5.83
C TRP A 28 -1.86 -0.81 6.25
N GLU A 29 -1.29 -2.00 6.21
CA GLU A 29 0.13 -2.25 6.46
C GLU A 29 0.88 -2.33 5.13
N LEU A 30 1.94 -1.53 4.98
CA LEU A 30 2.82 -1.59 3.82
C LEU A 30 3.61 -2.91 3.82
N VAL A 31 3.53 -3.65 2.71
CA VAL A 31 4.26 -4.91 2.52
C VAL A 31 5.55 -4.66 1.76
N GLN A 32 5.46 -4.01 0.59
CA GLN A 32 6.60 -3.76 -0.28
C GLN A 32 6.31 -2.61 -1.24
N VAL A 33 7.37 -1.90 -1.65
CA VAL A 33 7.34 -0.98 -2.79
C VAL A 33 8.17 -1.58 -3.92
N VAL A 34 7.62 -1.59 -5.13
CA VAL A 34 8.32 -2.05 -6.35
C VAL A 34 8.38 -0.94 -7.39
N PRO A 35 9.46 -0.89 -8.20
CA PRO A 35 9.48 -0.05 -9.38
C PRO A 35 8.51 -0.60 -10.44
N GLY A 36 7.79 0.30 -11.10
CA GLY A 36 7.00 0.02 -12.29
C GLY A 36 7.88 -0.03 -13.54
N PRO A 37 7.26 -0.17 -14.73
CA PRO A 37 7.99 -0.24 -16.00
C PRO A 37 8.88 0.98 -16.30
N ASN A 38 8.54 2.14 -15.72
CA ASN A 38 9.33 3.37 -15.79
C ASN A 38 9.92 3.66 -14.40
N ALA A 39 11.14 4.19 -14.34
CA ALA A 39 11.86 4.43 -13.09
C ALA A 39 11.13 5.35 -12.10
N ASP A 40 10.32 6.29 -12.61
CA ASP A 40 9.58 7.27 -11.80
C ASP A 40 8.24 6.73 -11.26
N ASN A 41 7.80 5.56 -11.72
CA ASN A 41 6.56 4.96 -11.27
C ASN A 41 6.87 3.94 -10.18
N LEU A 42 6.35 4.18 -8.97
CA LEU A 42 6.45 3.24 -7.86
C LEU A 42 5.05 2.68 -7.56
N VAL A 43 5.00 1.41 -7.14
CA VAL A 43 3.76 0.76 -6.70
C VAL A 43 3.96 0.18 -5.31
N ALA A 44 3.07 0.51 -4.37
CA ALA A 44 3.03 -0.12 -3.06
C ALA A 44 2.03 -1.27 -3.04
N TYR A 45 2.43 -2.38 -2.43
CA TYR A 45 1.56 -3.47 -2.01
C TYR A 45 1.25 -3.28 -0.54
N LEU A 46 -0.02 -3.30 -0.18
CA LEU A 46 -0.48 -3.21 1.21
C LEU A 46 -1.40 -4.37 1.55
N LYS A 47 -1.52 -4.66 2.84
CA LYS A 47 -2.44 -5.65 3.39
C LYS A 47 -3.19 -5.10 4.60
N ARG A 48 -4.37 -5.65 4.89
CA ARG A 48 -5.13 -5.35 6.11
C ARG A 48 -5.84 -6.63 6.61
N PRO A 49 -6.01 -6.85 7.92
CA PRO A 49 -6.79 -7.98 8.40
C PRO A 49 -8.28 -7.79 8.06
N VAL A 50 -8.93 -8.84 7.56
CA VAL A 50 -10.37 -8.86 7.36
C VAL A 50 -11.04 -9.05 8.72
N PRO A 51 -12.03 -8.21 9.10
CA PRO A 51 -12.82 -8.43 10.31
C PRO A 51 -13.44 -9.83 10.27
N ASN A 52 -13.28 -10.60 11.35
CA ASN A 52 -14.02 -11.85 11.49
C ASN A 52 -15.48 -11.48 11.78
N GLU A 53 -16.40 -11.88 10.89
CA GLU A 53 -17.86 -11.81 11.12
C GLU A 53 -18.29 -12.62 12.35
#